data_AF-A0A820T5T2-F1
#
_entry.id   AF-A0A820T5T2-F1
#
_cell.length_a   1.000
_cell.length_b   1.000
_cell.length_c   1.000
_cell.angle_alpha   90.00
_cell.angle_beta   90.00
_cell.angle_gamma   90.00
#
_symmetry.space_group_name_H-M   'P 1'
#
loop_
_entity.id
_entity.type
_entity.pdbx_description
1 polymer ?
#
loop_
_entity_poly.entity_id
_entity_poly.type
_entity_poly.pdbx_seq_one_letter_code
_entity_poly.pdbx_strand_id
1 'polypeptide(L)'
;MHGGPYSADLNAFRTDWFYIAGMMATECWLVFQPNYRGSTGIADHLCHYAIDEVYFVLYTGYADEFLHGILDVLISRPGKDVLFGVDALVQDGIADPERLAVGGYSYGGHLTNWLIAQTTRFNAALTGAGAVEHVNSWGLTDLPLYRTYKLGGFPWQVSNRYQQESAIFQLDKVRTPTHIVVGENDYRVPTSQAYLLKQSLHVLDNEQQEELKR
;
A
#
# COMPACT_ATOMS: atom_id res chain seq x y z
N MET A 1 6.33 -3.98 -3.45
CA MET A 1 6.33 -2.88 -2.46
C MET A 1 6.42 -3.44 -1.06
N HIS A 2 7.26 -2.83 -0.20
CA HIS A 2 7.42 -3.26 1.18
C HIS A 2 6.18 -3.00 2.05
N GLY A 3 6.05 -3.79 3.11
CA GLY A 3 5.02 -3.64 4.15
C GLY A 3 5.49 -2.74 5.29
N GLY A 4 4.53 -2.26 6.10
CA GLY A 4 4.74 -1.15 7.04
C GLY A 4 5.08 0.15 6.30
N PRO A 5 4.44 1.30 6.62
CA PRO A 5 4.89 2.55 6.02
C PRO A 5 6.36 2.84 6.39
N TYR A 6 6.78 2.40 7.58
CA TYR A 6 8.12 2.57 8.15
C TYR A 6 9.04 1.38 7.90
N SER A 7 9.21 1.02 6.63
CA SER A 7 10.21 0.04 6.18
C SER A 7 10.95 0.61 4.98
N ALA A 8 12.03 -0.05 4.55
CA ALA A 8 12.81 0.38 3.40
C ALA A 8 13.46 -0.80 2.68
N ASP A 9 13.48 -0.71 1.36
CA ASP A 9 14.34 -1.50 0.49
C ASP A 9 15.73 -0.83 0.47
N LEU A 10 16.73 -1.53 1.02
CA LEU A 10 18.09 -1.04 1.24
C LEU A 10 19.07 -1.76 0.31
N ASN A 11 20.25 -1.16 0.10
CA ASN A 11 21.37 -1.85 -0.53
C ASN A 11 21.97 -2.88 0.45
N ALA A 12 21.28 -4.00 0.59
CA ALA A 12 21.62 -5.07 1.51
C ALA A 12 21.40 -6.44 0.84
N PHE A 13 22.20 -7.42 1.25
CA PHE A 13 22.01 -8.80 0.82
C PHE A 13 20.78 -9.39 1.53
N ARG A 14 19.75 -9.74 0.75
CA ARG A 14 18.50 -10.32 1.24
C ARG A 14 18.26 -11.67 0.55
N THR A 15 18.12 -12.73 1.34
CA THR A 15 17.89 -14.10 0.85
C THR A 15 16.61 -14.72 1.39
N ASP A 16 15.82 -13.97 2.15
CA ASP A 16 14.57 -14.53 2.65
C ASP A 16 13.60 -14.78 1.50
N TRP A 17 12.96 -15.94 1.52
CA TRP A 17 12.07 -16.42 0.47
C TRP A 17 10.88 -15.49 0.18
N PHE A 18 10.53 -14.61 1.12
CA PHE A 18 9.47 -13.62 0.93
C PHE A 18 9.94 -12.33 0.23
N TYR A 19 11.25 -12.17 -0.03
CA TYR A 19 11.78 -11.13 -0.92
C TYR A 19 11.81 -11.63 -2.37
N ILE A 20 10.67 -11.51 -3.04
CA ILE A 20 10.45 -12.05 -4.39
C ILE A 20 11.26 -11.36 -5.49
N ALA A 21 11.95 -10.26 -5.22
CA ALA A 21 12.67 -9.48 -6.23
C ALA A 21 13.73 -10.31 -6.96
N GLY A 22 14.52 -11.09 -6.22
CA GLY A 22 15.52 -11.98 -6.82
C GLY A 22 14.87 -13.06 -7.70
N MET A 23 13.76 -13.65 -7.25
CA MET A 23 13.03 -14.67 -8.01
C MET A 23 12.37 -14.10 -9.28
N MET A 24 11.83 -12.89 -9.22
CA MET A 24 11.24 -12.25 -10.40
C MET A 24 12.31 -11.87 -11.42
N ALA A 25 13.48 -11.41 -10.95
CA ALA A 25 14.61 -11.12 -11.82
C ALA A 25 15.14 -12.36 -12.56
N THR A 26 15.09 -13.56 -11.95
CA THR A 26 15.46 -14.81 -12.67
C THR A 26 14.47 -15.16 -13.78
N GLU A 27 13.22 -14.71 -13.66
CA GLU A 27 12.18 -14.84 -14.68
C GLU A 27 12.16 -13.64 -15.66
N CYS A 28 13.26 -12.88 -15.73
CA CYS A 28 13.45 -11.74 -16.64
C CYS A 28 12.52 -10.54 -16.39
N TRP A 29 11.99 -10.39 -15.18
CA TRP A 29 11.27 -9.17 -14.79
C TRP A 29 12.24 -8.10 -14.31
N LEU A 30 12.01 -6.85 -14.74
CA LEU A 30 12.49 -5.68 -14.03
C LEU A 30 11.68 -5.54 -12.72
N VAL A 31 12.36 -5.46 -11.58
CA VAL A 31 11.71 -5.28 -10.28
C VAL A 31 12.00 -3.89 -9.74
N PHE A 32 10.96 -3.07 -9.66
CA PHE A 32 11.02 -1.74 -9.05
C PHE A 32 10.61 -1.80 -7.57
N GLN A 33 11.51 -1.39 -6.69
CA GLN A 33 11.34 -1.39 -5.23
C GLN A 33 11.50 0.03 -4.67
N PRO A 34 10.50 0.91 -4.86
CA PRO A 34 10.59 2.29 -4.38
C PRO A 34 10.50 2.37 -2.86
N ASN A 35 11.35 3.22 -2.30
CA ASN A 35 11.11 3.83 -1.00
C ASN A 35 10.34 5.14 -1.22
N TYR A 36 9.07 5.13 -0.86
CA TYR A 36 8.16 6.28 -0.98
C TYR A 36 8.24 7.15 0.28
N ARG A 37 7.72 8.39 0.24
CA ARG A 37 7.59 9.19 1.47
C ARG A 37 6.87 8.36 2.53
N GLY A 38 7.40 8.33 3.74
CA GLY A 38 6.98 7.42 4.80
C GLY A 38 7.98 6.31 5.11
N SER A 39 8.76 5.85 4.12
CA SER A 39 9.80 4.84 4.32
C SER A 39 10.91 5.35 5.25
N THR A 40 11.51 4.43 6.01
CA THR A 40 12.68 4.70 6.87
C THR A 40 13.98 4.64 6.05
N GLY A 41 15.16 4.77 6.67
CA GLY A 41 16.43 4.51 5.99
C GLY A 41 16.95 5.60 5.03
N ILE A 42 16.11 6.57 4.62
CA ILE A 42 16.50 7.65 3.67
C ILE A 42 17.19 8.84 4.37
N ALA A 43 17.09 8.94 5.70
CA ALA A 43 17.77 9.96 6.52
C ALA A 43 18.21 9.46 7.92
N ASP A 44 18.32 8.14 8.09
CA ASP A 44 18.22 7.45 9.39
C ASP A 44 19.51 7.40 10.23
N HIS A 45 20.41 8.38 10.11
CA HIS A 45 21.61 8.38 10.95
C HIS A 45 21.35 8.67 12.45
N LEU A 46 20.10 8.92 12.87
CA LEU A 46 19.76 9.29 14.25
C LEU A 46 18.46 8.68 14.81
N CYS A 47 17.93 7.58 14.26
CA CYS A 47 16.70 6.97 14.79
C CYS A 47 16.98 5.94 15.88
N HIS A 48 16.80 6.34 17.15
CA HIS A 48 16.70 5.43 18.27
C HIS A 48 15.25 4.96 18.42
N TYR A 49 15.02 3.66 18.23
CA TYR A 49 13.76 3.03 18.62
C TYR A 49 13.69 2.95 20.15
N ALA A 50 12.84 3.76 20.78
CA ALA A 50 12.41 3.53 22.15
C ALA A 50 11.05 2.79 22.10
N ILE A 51 11.06 1.50 22.46
CA ILE A 51 9.85 0.71 22.68
C ILE A 51 9.50 0.89 24.16
N ASP A 52 8.67 1.86 24.50
CA ASP A 52 7.98 1.87 25.79
C ASP A 52 6.50 1.50 25.56
N GLU A 53 6.03 0.50 26.31
CA GLU A 53 4.81 -0.30 26.08
C GLU A 53 3.45 0.45 26.05
N VAL A 54 3.42 1.77 25.93
CA VAL A 54 2.15 2.52 25.96
C VAL A 54 2.04 3.61 24.89
N TYR A 55 3.12 4.06 24.25
CA TYR A 55 3.02 5.01 23.13
C TYR A 55 4.17 4.83 22.12
N PHE A 56 3.84 4.50 20.87
CA PHE A 56 4.80 4.52 19.76
C PHE A 56 5.02 5.99 19.34
N VAL A 57 5.88 6.72 20.05
CA VAL A 57 6.30 8.07 19.66
C VAL A 57 7.69 7.98 19.02
N LEU A 58 7.74 8.12 17.69
CA LEU A 58 8.99 8.32 16.96
C LEU A 58 9.46 9.75 17.23
N TYR A 59 10.65 9.90 17.83
CA TYR A 59 11.35 11.18 17.96
C TYR A 59 12.61 11.14 17.09
N THR A 60 12.64 11.86 15.96
CA THR A 60 13.88 12.10 15.21
C THR A 60 13.84 13.40 14.40
N GLY A 61 14.82 14.30 14.61
CA GLY A 61 14.96 15.53 13.83
C GLY A 61 15.51 15.32 12.41
N TYR A 62 15.17 16.24 11.49
CA TYR A 62 15.51 16.36 10.05
C TYR A 62 15.25 15.13 9.14
N ALA A 63 15.36 13.90 9.63
CA ALA A 63 14.78 12.68 9.04
C ALA A 63 13.24 12.65 9.08
N ASP A 64 12.67 13.69 9.71
CA ASP A 64 11.26 13.86 10.06
C ASP A 64 10.37 14.11 8.83
N GLU A 65 10.77 14.96 7.87
CA GLU A 65 9.84 15.39 6.81
C GLU A 65 9.51 14.29 5.81
N PHE A 66 10.49 13.47 5.43
CA PHE A 66 10.25 12.35 4.52
C PHE A 66 9.43 11.25 5.21
N LEU A 67 9.79 10.92 6.46
CA LEU A 67 9.16 9.91 7.30
C LEU A 67 7.72 10.30 7.70
N HIS A 68 7.53 11.53 8.16
CA HIS A 68 6.23 12.12 8.51
C HIS A 68 5.48 12.70 7.33
N GLY A 69 6.08 12.67 6.15
CA GLY A 69 5.44 13.07 4.90
C GLY A 69 4.12 12.35 4.66
N ILE A 70 3.86 11.20 5.28
CA ILE A 70 2.61 10.44 5.12
C ILE A 70 1.54 10.77 6.15
N LEU A 71 1.85 11.53 7.20
CA LEU A 71 0.84 11.91 8.19
C LEU A 71 -0.26 12.69 7.46
N ASP A 72 -1.50 12.40 7.83
CA ASP A 72 -2.72 12.96 7.26
C ASP A 72 -3.04 12.58 5.81
N VAL A 73 -2.12 11.93 5.10
CA VAL A 73 -2.24 11.47 3.70
C VAL A 73 -1.62 10.09 3.53
N LEU A 74 -2.12 9.17 4.35
CA LEU A 74 -1.48 7.90 4.67
C LEU A 74 -1.22 7.01 3.46
N ILE A 75 -2.04 7.03 2.42
CA ILE A 75 -1.99 6.09 1.29
C ILE A 75 -1.73 6.84 -0.01
N SER A 76 -2.43 7.96 -0.23
CA SER A 76 -2.44 8.66 -1.50
C SER A 76 -1.11 9.32 -1.85
N ARG A 77 -0.37 9.85 -0.86
CA ARG A 77 0.94 10.46 -1.12
C ARG A 77 2.01 9.42 -1.47
N PRO A 78 2.19 8.34 -0.69
CA PRO A 78 3.08 7.23 -1.07
C PRO A 78 2.70 6.59 -2.41
N GLY A 79 1.41 6.39 -2.67
CA GLY A 79 0.93 5.85 -3.94
C GLY A 79 1.33 6.73 -5.14
N LYS A 80 1.28 8.06 -4.99
CA LYS A 80 1.77 9.00 -6.01
C LYS A 80 3.29 8.90 -6.21
N ASP A 81 4.07 8.69 -5.16
CA ASP A 81 5.53 8.49 -5.28
C ASP A 81 5.85 7.23 -6.07
N VAL A 82 5.08 6.15 -5.85
CA VAL A 82 5.22 4.91 -6.62
C VAL A 82 4.91 5.16 -8.10
N LEU A 83 3.78 5.80 -8.42
CA LEU A 83 3.42 6.09 -9.81
C LEU A 83 4.45 6.98 -10.51
N PHE A 84 4.97 8.00 -9.81
CA PHE A 84 6.03 8.86 -10.32
C PHE A 84 7.28 8.06 -10.69
N GLY A 85 7.69 7.11 -9.85
CA GLY A 85 8.82 6.23 -10.14
C GLY A 85 8.57 5.31 -11.33
N VAL A 86 7.36 4.75 -11.46
CA VAL A 86 6.99 3.95 -12.64
C VAL A 86 7.00 4.80 -13.91
N ASP A 87 6.50 6.04 -13.85
CA ASP A 87 6.52 6.97 -14.98
C ASP A 87 7.95 7.30 -15.43
N ALA A 88 8.86 7.54 -14.49
CA ALA A 88 10.27 7.77 -14.79
C ALA A 88 10.91 6.56 -15.48
N LEU A 89 10.68 5.34 -14.97
CA LEU A 89 11.22 4.11 -15.57
C LEU A 89 10.69 3.85 -16.99
N VAL A 90 9.41 4.16 -17.24
CA VAL A 90 8.81 4.06 -18.57
C VAL A 90 9.40 5.13 -19.50
N GLN A 91 9.50 6.37 -19.03
CA GLN A 91 10.05 7.49 -19.80
C GLN A 91 11.52 7.25 -20.21
N ASP A 92 12.31 6.66 -19.32
CA ASP A 92 13.72 6.33 -19.56
C ASP A 92 13.90 5.07 -20.43
N GLY A 93 12.80 4.40 -20.83
CA GLY A 93 12.83 3.19 -21.65
C GLY A 93 13.31 1.93 -20.92
N ILE A 94 13.32 1.96 -19.58
CA ILE A 94 13.73 0.85 -18.72
C ILE A 94 12.54 -0.13 -18.53
N ALA A 95 11.33 0.40 -18.38
CA ALA A 95 10.10 -0.37 -18.22
C ALA A 95 9.20 -0.29 -19.47
N ASP A 96 8.59 -1.42 -19.84
CA ASP A 96 7.57 -1.49 -20.89
C ASP A 96 6.20 -1.07 -20.34
N PRO A 97 5.57 0.02 -20.85
CA PRO A 97 4.29 0.51 -20.34
C PRO A 97 3.13 -0.47 -20.54
N GLU A 98 3.23 -1.43 -21.46
CA GLU A 98 2.19 -2.43 -21.75
C GLU A 98 2.32 -3.71 -20.91
N ARG A 99 3.38 -3.81 -20.09
CA ARG A 99 3.72 -5.00 -19.29
C ARG A 99 4.03 -4.64 -17.85
N LEU A 100 3.07 -4.00 -17.19
CA LEU A 100 3.23 -3.56 -15.81
C LEU A 100 2.42 -4.44 -14.85
N ALA A 101 3.07 -4.86 -13.76
CA ALA A 101 2.41 -5.53 -12.64
C ALA A 101 2.76 -4.80 -11.33
N VAL A 102 1.83 -4.83 -10.38
CA VAL A 102 1.99 -4.17 -9.08
C VAL A 102 1.70 -5.14 -7.94
N GLY A 103 2.46 -5.07 -6.85
CA GLY A 103 2.15 -5.93 -5.71
C GLY A 103 2.92 -5.62 -4.45
N GLY A 104 2.38 -6.12 -3.33
CA GLY A 104 2.98 -5.97 -2.02
C GLY A 104 2.17 -6.65 -0.92
N TYR A 105 2.80 -6.73 0.25
CA TYR A 105 2.17 -7.27 1.46
C TYR A 105 1.97 -6.17 2.52
N SER A 106 0.98 -6.35 3.40
CA SER A 106 0.65 -5.42 4.48
C SER A 106 0.37 -4.01 3.92
N TYR A 107 1.12 -3.00 4.36
CA TYR A 107 1.04 -1.65 3.82
C TYR A 107 1.30 -1.58 2.30
N GLY A 108 2.17 -2.44 1.77
CA GLY A 108 2.36 -2.56 0.32
C GLY A 108 1.10 -3.09 -0.38
N GLY A 109 0.32 -3.98 0.25
CA GLY A 109 -0.97 -4.42 -0.26
C GLY A 109 -2.04 -3.32 -0.21
N HIS A 110 -2.03 -2.50 0.85
CA HIS A 110 -2.83 -1.27 0.95
C HIS A 110 -2.54 -0.33 -0.24
N LEU A 111 -1.26 -0.09 -0.54
CA LEU A 111 -0.85 0.72 -1.70
C LEU A 111 -1.27 0.07 -3.00
N THR A 112 -1.12 -1.25 -3.16
CA THR A 112 -1.60 -1.97 -4.35
C THR A 112 -3.07 -1.68 -4.60
N ASN A 113 -3.91 -1.80 -3.56
CA ASN A 113 -5.36 -1.57 -3.66
C ASN A 113 -5.68 -0.12 -4.06
N TRP A 114 -4.94 0.86 -3.55
CA TRP A 114 -5.12 2.26 -3.94
C TRP A 114 -4.63 2.52 -5.36
N LEU A 115 -3.50 1.94 -5.78
CA LEU A 115 -2.91 2.13 -7.10
C LEU A 115 -3.83 1.62 -8.21
N ILE A 116 -4.38 0.41 -8.08
CA ILE A 116 -5.34 -0.13 -9.07
C ILE A 116 -6.64 0.67 -9.11
N ALA A 117 -6.99 1.35 -8.01
CA ALA A 117 -8.10 2.29 -7.98
C ALA A 117 -7.75 3.60 -8.68
N GLN A 118 -6.49 3.99 -8.84
CA GLN A 118 -6.11 5.24 -9.51
C GLN A 118 -5.86 5.12 -11.00
N THR A 119 -5.50 3.94 -11.49
CA THR A 119 -5.07 3.75 -12.87
C THR A 119 -5.34 2.34 -13.37
N THR A 120 -5.52 2.19 -14.68
CA THR A 120 -5.75 0.92 -15.37
C THR A 120 -4.50 0.36 -16.06
N ARG A 121 -3.34 1.01 -15.91
CA ARG A 121 -2.08 0.64 -16.59
C ARG A 121 -1.44 -0.68 -16.12
N PHE A 122 -1.89 -1.22 -14.99
CA PHE A 122 -1.35 -2.48 -14.46
C PHE A 122 -2.17 -3.65 -14.99
N ASN A 123 -1.50 -4.62 -15.62
CA ASN A 123 -2.11 -5.83 -16.17
C ASN A 123 -2.43 -6.87 -15.10
N ALA A 124 -1.76 -6.80 -13.95
CA ALA A 124 -1.99 -7.67 -12.81
C ALA A 124 -1.64 -6.97 -11.50
N ALA A 125 -2.36 -7.33 -10.44
CA ALA A 125 -2.10 -6.86 -9.08
C ALA A 125 -2.06 -8.01 -8.07
N LEU A 126 -1.16 -7.92 -7.09
CA LEU A 126 -1.12 -8.81 -5.92
C LEU A 126 -1.22 -8.00 -4.62
N THR A 127 -2.25 -8.31 -3.84
CA THR A 127 -2.50 -7.68 -2.55
C THR A 127 -2.49 -8.73 -1.45
N GLY A 128 -1.40 -8.75 -0.68
CA GLY A 128 -1.23 -9.65 0.46
C GLY A 128 -1.47 -8.91 1.77
N ALA A 129 -2.38 -9.37 2.63
CA ALA A 129 -2.74 -8.69 3.88
C ALA A 129 -2.95 -7.16 3.66
N GLY A 130 -3.54 -6.79 2.53
CA GLY A 130 -3.70 -5.41 2.10
C GLY A 130 -5.08 -4.89 2.46
N ALA A 131 -5.14 -3.76 3.17
CA ALA A 131 -6.42 -3.18 3.53
C ALA A 131 -6.97 -2.24 2.44
N VAL A 132 -8.26 -1.93 2.53
CA VAL A 132 -9.03 -1.19 1.52
C VAL A 132 -9.90 -0.08 2.16
N GLU A 133 -10.19 -0.19 3.46
CA GLU A 133 -11.04 0.77 4.19
C GLU A 133 -10.56 1.00 5.63
N HIS A 134 -10.43 2.27 6.03
CA HIS A 134 -9.79 2.67 7.27
C HIS A 134 -10.69 2.62 8.53
N VAL A 135 -12.00 2.85 8.44
CA VAL A 135 -12.90 2.82 9.62
C VAL A 135 -13.09 1.39 10.12
N ASN A 136 -13.39 0.46 9.23
CA ASN A 136 -13.44 -0.97 9.50
C ASN A 136 -12.10 -1.48 10.03
N SER A 137 -11.00 -1.04 9.40
CA SER A 137 -9.68 -1.43 9.89
C SER A 137 -9.39 -0.85 11.27
N TRP A 138 -9.78 0.40 11.56
CA TRP A 138 -9.65 1.02 12.89
C TRP A 138 -10.37 0.22 13.99
N GLY A 139 -11.59 -0.26 13.73
CA GLY A 139 -12.38 -0.99 14.73
C GLY A 139 -11.93 -2.42 15.01
N LEU A 140 -11.14 -3.03 14.11
CA LEU A 140 -10.82 -4.46 14.15
C LEU A 140 -9.32 -4.76 14.31
N THR A 141 -8.46 -3.78 14.02
CA THR A 141 -7.00 -3.94 14.15
C THR A 141 -6.56 -3.95 15.61
N ASP A 142 -5.47 -4.64 15.91
CA ASP A 142 -4.75 -4.57 17.19
C ASP A 142 -4.06 -3.21 17.44
N LEU A 143 -4.00 -2.31 16.44
CA LEU A 143 -3.38 -0.99 16.54
C LEU A 143 -4.32 0.20 16.16
N PRO A 144 -5.46 0.40 16.85
CA PRO A 144 -6.43 1.44 16.49
C PRO A 144 -5.85 2.86 16.64
N LEU A 145 -5.12 3.12 17.73
CA LEU A 145 -4.53 4.43 18.02
C LEU A 145 -3.42 4.80 17.04
N TYR A 146 -2.67 3.82 16.55
CA TYR A 146 -1.69 4.04 15.47
C TYR A 146 -2.38 4.60 14.23
N ARG A 147 -3.53 4.04 13.83
CA ARG A 147 -4.29 4.52 12.68
C ARG A 147 -4.87 5.92 12.92
N THR A 148 -5.41 6.17 14.11
CA THR A 148 -5.87 7.50 14.53
C THR A 148 -4.77 8.54 14.43
N TYR A 149 -3.56 8.22 14.91
CA TYR A 149 -2.40 9.11 14.81
C TYR A 149 -2.02 9.38 13.35
N LYS A 150 -1.96 8.34 12.50
CA LYS A 150 -1.59 8.49 11.08
C LYS A 150 -2.57 9.29 10.25
N LEU A 151 -3.85 9.18 10.58
CA LEU A 151 -4.91 9.95 9.93
C LEU A 151 -5.21 11.24 10.68
N GLY A 152 -4.42 11.65 11.69
CA GLY A 152 -4.55 12.94 12.38
C GLY A 152 -5.87 13.15 13.12
N GLY A 153 -6.54 12.09 13.58
CA GLY A 153 -7.78 12.18 14.34
C GLY A 153 -8.62 10.89 14.32
N PHE A 154 -9.66 10.86 15.14
CA PHE A 154 -10.62 9.75 15.17
C PHE A 154 -11.53 9.74 13.93
N PRO A 155 -12.15 8.60 13.56
CA PRO A 155 -13.03 8.50 12.40
C PRO A 155 -14.13 9.58 12.33
N TRP A 156 -14.70 9.98 13.48
CA TRP A 156 -15.73 11.01 13.58
C TRP A 156 -15.20 12.46 13.61
N GLN A 157 -13.89 12.65 13.80
CA GLN A 157 -13.27 13.98 13.79
C GLN A 157 -12.74 14.35 12.39
N VAL A 158 -12.22 13.37 11.67
CA VAL A 158 -11.56 13.54 10.35
C VAL A 158 -12.13 12.58 9.31
N SER A 159 -13.45 12.43 9.29
CA SER A 159 -14.18 11.48 8.44
C SER A 159 -13.83 11.57 6.96
N ASN A 160 -13.70 12.79 6.43
CA ASN A 160 -13.32 13.03 5.04
C ASN A 160 -11.97 12.40 4.69
N ARG A 161 -11.00 12.44 5.61
CA ARG A 161 -9.66 11.86 5.39
C ARG A 161 -9.70 10.35 5.43
N TYR A 162 -10.47 9.76 6.35
CA TYR A 162 -10.71 8.31 6.37
C TYR A 162 -11.30 7.82 5.04
N GLN A 163 -12.23 8.57 4.45
CA GLN A 163 -12.81 8.26 3.14
C GLN A 163 -11.81 8.44 1.99
N GLN A 164 -11.12 9.58 1.92
CA GLN A 164 -10.18 9.90 0.83
C GLN A 164 -8.99 8.93 0.75
N GLU A 165 -8.50 8.47 1.90
CA GLU A 165 -7.36 7.55 2.00
C GLU A 165 -7.79 6.07 1.93
N SER A 166 -9.10 5.78 1.88
CA SER A 166 -9.64 4.44 1.68
C SER A 166 -9.92 4.17 0.19
N ALA A 167 -9.28 3.14 -0.36
CA ALA A 167 -9.45 2.77 -1.77
C ALA A 167 -10.89 2.33 -2.12
N ILE A 168 -11.65 1.81 -1.14
CA ILE A 168 -13.02 1.30 -1.34
C ILE A 168 -13.94 2.32 -2.04
N PHE A 169 -13.78 3.61 -1.76
CA PHE A 169 -14.61 4.69 -2.30
C PHE A 169 -14.21 5.11 -3.72
N GLN A 170 -13.24 4.43 -4.32
CA GLN A 170 -12.63 4.77 -5.61
C GLN A 170 -12.47 3.52 -6.49
N LEU A 171 -13.08 2.38 -6.12
CA LEU A 171 -12.92 1.11 -6.84
C LEU A 171 -13.75 1.00 -8.11
N ASP A 172 -14.73 1.87 -8.32
CA ASP A 172 -15.64 1.88 -9.48
C ASP A 172 -14.93 1.87 -10.85
N LYS A 173 -13.71 2.41 -10.88
CA LYS A 173 -12.81 2.48 -12.04
C LYS A 173 -11.80 1.33 -12.16
N VAL A 174 -11.76 0.38 -11.21
CA VAL A 174 -10.78 -0.72 -11.24
C VAL A 174 -11.07 -1.64 -12.42
N ARG A 175 -10.01 -1.98 -13.16
CA ARG A 175 -10.03 -2.96 -14.26
C ARG A 175 -8.92 -4.02 -14.15
N THR A 176 -7.95 -3.82 -13.25
CA THR A 176 -6.81 -4.71 -13.06
C THR A 176 -7.21 -6.03 -12.39
N PRO A 177 -6.97 -7.19 -13.01
CA PRO A 177 -7.08 -8.49 -12.35
C PRO A 177 -6.23 -8.53 -11.08
N THR A 178 -6.86 -8.87 -9.95
CA THR A 178 -6.23 -8.74 -8.63
C THR A 178 -6.25 -10.08 -7.88
N HIS A 179 -5.06 -10.57 -7.52
CA HIS A 179 -4.89 -11.72 -6.64
C HIS A 179 -4.85 -11.26 -5.18
N ILE A 180 -5.76 -11.80 -4.35
CA ILE A 180 -5.94 -11.44 -2.94
C ILE A 180 -5.42 -12.57 -2.07
N VAL A 181 -4.48 -12.27 -1.18
CA VAL A 181 -3.95 -13.22 -0.18
C VAL A 181 -4.14 -12.64 1.22
N VAL A 182 -4.73 -13.39 2.14
CA VAL A 182 -4.96 -12.95 3.52
C VAL A 182 -4.88 -14.14 4.48
N GLY A 183 -4.37 -13.90 5.69
CA GLY A 183 -4.43 -14.88 6.77
C GLY A 183 -5.75 -14.73 7.52
N GLU A 184 -6.47 -15.82 7.73
CA GLU A 184 -7.78 -15.81 8.39
C GLU A 184 -7.75 -15.18 9.80
N ASN A 185 -6.66 -15.41 10.54
CA ASN A 185 -6.43 -14.92 11.90
C ASN A 185 -5.52 -13.66 11.96
N ASP A 186 -5.50 -12.84 10.92
CA ASP A 186 -4.69 -11.61 10.90
C ASP A 186 -5.37 -10.50 11.73
N TYR A 187 -4.90 -10.29 12.97
CA TYR A 187 -5.38 -9.21 13.85
C TYR A 187 -4.79 -7.84 13.47
N ARG A 188 -3.75 -7.80 12.63
CA ARG A 188 -3.08 -6.56 12.22
C ARG A 188 -3.79 -5.93 11.03
N VAL A 189 -4.06 -6.72 9.99
CA VAL A 189 -4.90 -6.37 8.85
C VAL A 189 -6.07 -7.34 8.78
N PRO A 190 -7.18 -7.02 9.45
CA PRO A 190 -8.33 -7.91 9.59
C PRO A 190 -8.85 -8.46 8.26
N THR A 191 -9.19 -9.75 8.23
CA THR A 191 -9.70 -10.48 7.05
C THR A 191 -10.94 -9.82 6.41
N SER A 192 -11.70 -9.03 7.17
CA SER A 192 -12.80 -8.20 6.66
C SER A 192 -12.38 -7.31 5.49
N GLN A 193 -11.13 -6.87 5.46
CA GLN A 193 -10.58 -6.03 4.41
C GLN A 193 -10.48 -6.76 3.06
N ALA A 194 -10.05 -8.02 3.10
CA ALA A 194 -10.03 -8.88 1.92
C ALA A 194 -11.44 -9.21 1.44
N TYR A 195 -12.39 -9.44 2.37
CA TYR A 195 -13.79 -9.67 2.01
C TYR A 195 -14.44 -8.44 1.36
N LEU A 196 -14.20 -7.24 1.90
CA LEU A 196 -14.66 -6.00 1.29
C LEU A 196 -14.14 -5.88 -0.15
N LEU A 197 -12.83 -6.03 -0.35
CA LEU A 197 -12.24 -5.96 -1.69
C LEU A 197 -12.79 -7.04 -2.63
N LYS A 198 -12.85 -8.30 -2.19
CA LYS A 198 -13.38 -9.42 -2.98
C LYS A 198 -14.81 -9.16 -3.44
N GLN A 199 -15.67 -8.69 -2.55
CA GLN A 199 -17.07 -8.40 -2.89
C GLN A 199 -17.16 -7.23 -3.86
N SER A 200 -16.39 -6.15 -3.64
CA SER A 200 -16.36 -5.00 -4.55
C SER A 200 -15.91 -5.41 -5.96
N LEU A 201 -14.81 -6.14 -6.10
CA LEU A 201 -14.32 -6.58 -7.41
C LEU A 201 -15.30 -7.53 -8.11
N HIS A 202 -15.99 -8.40 -7.35
CA HIS A 202 -16.99 -9.29 -7.92
C HIS A 202 -18.20 -8.52 -8.49
N VAL A 203 -18.68 -7.50 -7.77
CA VAL A 203 -19.77 -6.63 -8.28
C VAL A 203 -19.33 -5.91 -9.55
N LEU A 204 -18.13 -5.32 -9.55
CA LEU A 204 -17.61 -4.57 -10.69
C LEU A 204 -17.39 -5.42 -11.93
N ASP A 205 -16.90 -6.65 -11.77
CA ASP A 205 -16.74 -7.59 -12.88
C ASP A 205 -18.10 -7.89 -13.52
N ASN A 206 -19.13 -8.17 -12.72
CA ASN A 206 -20.49 -8.40 -13.22
C ASN A 206 -21.04 -7.16 -13.97
N GLU A 207 -20.85 -5.95 -13.43
CA GLU A 207 -21.28 -4.71 -14.09
C GLU A 207 -20.60 -4.52 -15.44
N GLN A 208 -19.29 -4.76 -15.52
CA GLN A 208 -18.52 -4.65 -16.76
C GLN A 208 -18.93 -5.68 -17.81
N GLN A 209 -19.21 -6.92 -17.41
CA GLN A 209 -19.71 -7.96 -18.32
C GLN A 209 -21.11 -7.61 -18.86
N GLU A 210 -21.97 -6.97 -18.08
CA GLU A 210 -23.28 -6.50 -18.55
C GLU A 210 -23.17 -5.31 -19.49
N GLU A 211 -22.22 -4.39 -19.28
CA GLU A 211 -21.93 -3.30 -20.22
C GLU A 211 -21.47 -3.82 -21.59
N LEU A 212 -20.62 -4.86 -21.63
CA LEU A 212 -20.15 -5.47 -22.89
C LEU A 212 -21.25 -6.16 -23.71
N LYS A 213 -22.39 -6.50 -23.08
CA LYS A 213 -23.54 -7.12 -23.74
C LYS A 213 -24.53 -6.12 -24.34
N ARG A 214 -24.43 -4.83 -23.98
CA ARG A 214 -25.32 -3.76 -24.45
C ARG A 214 -24.80 -3.12 -25.73
#